data_AF-A0A321L6G9-F1
#
_entry.id   AF-A0A321L6G9-F1
#
_cell.length_a   1.000
_cell.length_b   1.000
_cell.length_c   1.000
_cell.angle_alpha   90.00
_cell.angle_beta   90.00
_cell.angle_gamma   90.00
#
_symmetry.space_group_name_H-M   'P 1'
#
loop_
_entity.id
_entity.type
_entity.pdbx_description
1 polymer ?
#
loop_
_entity_poly.entity_id
_entity_poly.type
_entity_poly.pdbx_seq_one_letter_code
_entity_poly.pdbx_strand_id
1 'polypeptide(L)' 'MVKITCDVCGKVRPDPDTRIAEDKWILGYDLEVENANALQRSLRFLNRWDNSRVLELGAIHLCSQQCKDGYISKARAA' A
#
# COMPACT_ATOMS: atom_id res chain seq x y z
N MET A 1 0.90 -18.42 7.44
CA MET A 1 0.60 -17.68 6.20
C MET A 1 -0.03 -16.35 6.59
N VAL A 2 0.56 -15.23 6.17
CA VAL A 2 0.07 -13.88 6.53
C VAL A 2 -1.09 -13.51 5.62
N LYS A 3 -2.19 -13.02 6.18
CA LYS A 3 -3.32 -12.49 5.40
C LYS A 3 -3.09 -11.01 5.16
N ILE A 4 -3.08 -10.59 3.91
CA ILE A 4 -2.98 -9.19 3.52
C ILE A 4 -4.39 -8.62 3.34
N THR A 5 -4.64 -7.45 3.88
CA THR A 5 -5.95 -6.76 3.80
C THR A 5 -5.79 -5.37 3.23
N CYS A 6 -6.78 -4.90 2.48
CA CYS A 6 -6.78 -3.54 1.96
C CYS A 6 -6.90 -2.52 3.09
N ASP A 7 -5.97 -1.56 3.19
CA ASP A 7 -5.97 -0.54 4.24
C ASP A 7 -7.13 0.46 4.15
N VAL A 8 -7.87 0.46 3.04
CA VAL A 8 -9.00 1.39 2.83
C VAL A 8 -10.35 0.73 3.06
N CYS A 9 -10.56 -0.48 2.56
CA CYS A 9 -11.87 -1.14 2.59
C CYS A 9 -11.88 -2.47 3.34
N GLY A 10 -10.74 -2.93 3.86
CA GLY A 10 -10.63 -4.18 4.62
C GLY A 10 -10.74 -5.46 3.79
N LYS A 11 -10.89 -5.36 2.46
CA LYS A 11 -10.95 -6.54 1.58
C LYS A 11 -9.72 -7.41 1.77
N VAL A 12 -9.90 -8.73 1.92
CA VAL A 12 -8.80 -9.69 2.07
C VAL A 12 -8.22 -10.01 0.69
N ARG A 13 -6.88 -10.03 0.57
CA ARG A 13 -6.18 -10.47 -0.63
C ARG A 13 -6.42 -11.98 -0.83
N PRO A 14 -6.90 -12.40 -2.02
CA PRO A 14 -6.97 -13.81 -2.36
C PRO A 14 -5.55 -14.40 -2.39
N ASP A 15 -5.47 -15.73 -2.42
CA ASP A 15 -4.22 -16.46 -2.25
C ASP A 15 -3.08 -15.90 -3.14
N PRO A 16 -1.88 -15.66 -2.58
CA PRO A 16 -0.75 -15.07 -3.31
C PRO A 16 -0.29 -15.90 -4.51
N ASP A 17 -0.62 -17.20 -4.59
CA ASP A 17 -0.30 -18.05 -5.75
C ASP A 17 -1.23 -17.83 -6.96
N THR A 18 -2.34 -17.10 -6.79
CA THR A 18 -3.19 -16.75 -7.93
C THR A 18 -2.68 -15.50 -8.65
N ARG A 19 -2.14 -15.65 -9.87
CA ARG A 19 -1.74 -14.54 -10.76
C ARG A 19 -2.77 -13.40 -10.89
N ILE A 20 -4.07 -13.74 -10.83
CA ILE A 20 -5.19 -12.77 -10.90
C ILE A 20 -5.16 -11.76 -9.73
N ALA A 21 -4.57 -12.15 -8.59
CA ALA A 21 -4.40 -11.31 -7.42
C ALA A 21 -3.25 -10.30 -7.56
N GLU A 22 -2.30 -10.52 -8.47
CA GLU A 22 -1.16 -9.62 -8.68
C GLU A 22 -1.54 -8.40 -9.54
N ASP A 23 -2.40 -8.58 -10.55
CA ASP A 23 -2.72 -7.52 -11.52
C ASP A 23 -3.63 -6.41 -10.98
N LYS A 24 -4.36 -6.66 -9.88
CA LYS A 24 -5.31 -5.68 -9.31
C LYS A 24 -4.83 -5.05 -8.01
N TRP A 25 -3.91 -5.70 -7.31
CA TRP A 25 -3.43 -5.23 -6.02
C TRP A 25 -2.24 -4.31 -6.20
N ILE A 26 -2.26 -3.21 -5.44
CA ILE A 26 -1.25 -2.19 -5.46
C ILE A 26 -0.55 -2.24 -4.11
N LEU A 27 0.78 -2.38 -4.15
CA LEU A 27 1.66 -2.21 -3.01
C LEU A 27 2.23 -0.80 -3.05
N GLY A 28 2.12 -0.08 -1.93
CA GLY A 28 2.76 1.21 -1.73
C GLY A 28 3.47 1.29 -0.39
N TYR A 29 4.08 2.43 -0.12
CA TYR A 29 4.74 2.77 1.13
C TYR A 29 4.36 4.17 1.55
N ASP A 30 3.99 4.31 2.82
CA ASP A 30 3.84 5.58 3.52
C ASP A 30 5.03 5.74 4.46
N LEU A 31 6.01 6.54 4.05
CA LEU A 31 7.22 6.75 4.83
C LEU A 31 7.22 8.15 5.39
N GLU A 32 7.29 8.24 6.71
CA GLU A 32 7.58 9.48 7.40
C GLU A 32 9.10 9.59 7.54
N VAL A 33 9.67 10.61 6.90
CA VAL A 33 11.10 10.90 6.96
C VAL A 33 11.28 12.18 7.73
N GLU A 34 11.84 12.07 8.93
CA GLU A 34 12.30 13.22 9.69
C GLU A 34 13.63 13.71 9.11
N ASN A 35 13.68 14.97 8.71
CA ASN A 35 14.92 15.66 8.40
C ASN A 35 15.11 16.81 9.37
N ALA A 36 16.34 17.35 9.45
CA ALA A 36 16.75 18.29 10.51
C ALA A 36 15.86 19.54 10.65
N ASN A 37 15.02 19.86 9.65
CA ASN A 37 14.18 21.05 9.62
C ASN A 37 12.68 20.76 9.39
N ALA A 38 12.26 19.52 9.12
CA ALA A 38 10.87 19.18 8.85
C ALA A 38 10.56 17.67 8.94
N LEU A 39 9.29 17.36 9.19
CA LEU A 39 8.72 16.04 8.99
C LEU A 39 8.19 15.94 7.55
N GLN A 40 8.81 15.12 6.70
CA GLN A 40 8.36 14.94 5.32
C GLN A 40 7.75 13.56 5.13
N ARG A 41 6.46 13.52 4.84
CA ARG A 41 5.73 12.29 4.49
C ARG A 41 5.83 12.02 2.99
N SER A 42 6.26 10.82 2.60
CA SER A 42 6.43 10.40 1.20
C SER A 42 5.59 9.17 0.91
N LEU A 43 4.70 9.30 -0.09
CA LEU A 43 3.92 8.19 -0.62
C LEU A 43 4.57 7.65 -1.89
N ARG A 44 4.90 6.36 -1.91
CA ARG A 44 5.43 5.69 -3.09
C ARG A 44 4.61 4.45 -3.42
N PHE A 45 4.11 4.35 -4.65
CA PHE A 45 3.41 3.16 -5.13
C PHE A 45 4.29 2.40 -6.13
N LEU A 46 4.32 1.08 -6.03
CA LEU A 46 5.04 0.23 -6.96
C LEU A 46 4.25 0.00 -8.25
N ASN A 47 4.97 -0.20 -9.36
CA ASN A 47 4.36 -0.53 -10.65
C ASN A 47 3.82 -1.97 -10.70
N ARG A 48 4.35 -2.85 -9.83
CA ARG A 48 3.94 -4.24 -9.71
C ARG A 48 3.92 -4.64 -8.24
N TRP A 49 3.11 -5.64 -7.94
CA TRP A 49 3.14 -6.27 -6.63
C TRP A 49 4.51 -6.93 -6.38
N ASP A 50 5.01 -6.83 -5.15
CA ASP A 50 6.26 -7.44 -4.72
C ASP A 50 6.05 -8.18 -3.40
N ASN A 51 5.94 -9.51 -3.47
CA ASN A 51 5.73 -10.34 -2.29
C ASN A 51 6.91 -10.28 -1.31
N SER A 52 8.13 -9.98 -1.77
CA SER A 52 9.31 -9.91 -0.89
C SER A 52 9.27 -8.69 0.03
N ARG A 53 8.50 -7.66 -0.36
CA ARG A 53 8.46 -6.36 0.31
C ARG A 53 7.12 -6.06 0.99
N VAL A 54 6.16 -6.97 0.89
CA VAL A 54 4.77 -6.78 1.36
C VAL A 54 4.66 -6.53 2.87
N LEU A 55 5.64 -6.95 3.66
CA LEU A 55 5.69 -6.76 5.11
C LEU A 55 6.73 -5.73 5.56
N GLU A 56 7.34 -4.99 4.63
CA GLU A 56 8.25 -3.90 4.98
C GLU A 56 7.51 -2.80 5.76
N LEU A 57 8.25 -2.06 6.61
CA LEU A 57 7.69 -0.98 7.40
C LEU A 57 7.05 0.08 6.49
N GLY A 58 5.85 0.54 6.87
CA GLY A 58 5.10 1.53 6.12
C GLY A 58 4.43 0.98 4.86
N ALA A 59 4.44 -0.33 4.62
CA ALA A 59 3.72 -0.92 3.51
C ALA A 59 2.22 -0.62 3.57
N ILE A 60 1.65 -0.23 2.43
CA ILE A 60 0.23 -0.01 2.20
C ILE A 60 -0.24 -1.03 1.16
N HIS A 61 -1.33 -1.73 1.43
CA HIS A 61 -1.96 -2.72 0.56
C HIS A 61 -3.30 -2.19 0.07
N LEU A 62 -3.48 -2.11 -1.24
CA LEU A 62 -4.68 -1.55 -1.84
C LEU A 62 -5.24 -2.48 -2.91
N CYS A 63 -6.52 -2.81 -2.83
CA CYS A 63 -7.13 -3.80 -3.73
C CYS A 63 -7.57 -3.23 -5.09
N SER A 64 -7.47 -1.92 -5.30
CA SER A 64 -7.87 -1.24 -6.53
C SER A 64 -7.33 0.19 -6.63
N GLN A 65 -7.36 0.75 -7.84
CA GLN A 65 -7.04 2.17 -8.07
C GLN A 65 -7.97 3.12 -7.29
N GLN A 66 -9.26 2.80 -7.16
CA GLN A 66 -10.19 3.59 -6.36
C GLN A 66 -9.78 3.65 -4.88
N CYS A 67 -9.30 2.53 -4.31
CA CYS A 67 -8.78 2.53 -2.94
C CYS A 67 -7.50 3.37 -2.84
N LYS A 68 -6.61 3.31 -3.84
CA LYS A 68 -5.41 4.17 -3.90
C LYS A 68 -5.76 5.65 -3.89
N ASP A 69 -6.69 6.08 -4.73
CA ASP A 69 -7.08 7.49 -4.82
C ASP A 69 -7.72 7.95 -3.49
N GLY A 70 -8.52 7.09 -2.87
CA GLY A 70 -9.09 7.32 -1.54
C GLY A 70 -8.03 7.42 -0.43
N TYR A 71 -6.99 6.58 -0.47
CA TYR A 71 -5.87 6.65 0.47
C TYR A 71 -5.11 7.97 0.32
N ILE A 72 -4.69 8.33 -0.91
CA ILE A 72 -3.95 9.57 -1.18
C ILE A 72 -4.74 10.80 -0.72
N SER A 73 -6.05 10.81 -0.97
CA SER A 73 -6.93 11.92 -0.58
C SER A 73 -6.97 12.11 0.93
N LYS A 74 -7.05 11.02 1.70
CA LYS A 74 -7.01 11.05 3.16
C LYS A 74 -5.63 11.45 3.70
N ALA A 75 -4.57 10.91 3.12
CA ALA A 75 -3.20 11.19 3.56
C ALA A 75 -2.79 12.65 3.32
N ARG A 76 -3.38 13.34 2.34
CA ARG A 76 -3.16 14.77 2.09
C ARG A 76 -3.97 15.69 3.01
N ALA A 77 -5.02 15.17 3.64
CA ALA A 77 -5.90 15.92 4.52
C ALA A 77 -5.50 15.82 6.01
N ALA A 78 -4.54 14.94 6.32
CA ALA A 78 -3.95 14.73 7.64
C ALA A 78 -2.63 15.51 7.76
#